data_AF-A0A7C7WK85-F1
#
_entry.id   AF-A0A7C7WK85-F1
#
_cell.length_a   1.000
_cell.length_b   1.000
_cell.length_c   1.000
_cell.angle_alpha   90.00
_cell.angle_beta   90.00
_cell.angle_gamma   90.00
#
_symmetry.space_group_name_H-M   'P 1'
#
loop_
_entity.id
_entity.type
_entity.pdbx_description
1 polymer ?
#
loop_
_entity_poly.entity_id
_entity_poly.type
_entity_poly.pdbx_seq_one_letter_code
_entity_poly.pdbx_strand_id
1 'polypeptide(L)'
;MLDNGLQVRMVEMPTAPLVSVWCWYRVGSKDERPGQTGVSHWVEHMNFKGTFYAYWVMNNVLGQYGIGGRLGRSIRERQGMAYCAGSMFEAGHIAGPLLVRAGVNADNVDRALDSIETEVADMARDGATDDEVSNAKRYLVGSIPRSLETNAGIARFLQTTEQFGLGLDHDRALPGLVDAVSVEAVADAARQTLRPEQTAIVIAGP
;
A
#
# COMPACT_ATOMS: atom_id res chain seq x y z
N MET A 1 -2.23 -26.97 17.05
CA MET A 1 -2.44 -27.39 15.65
C MET A 1 -3.58 -28.39 15.69
N LEU A 2 -4.57 -28.26 14.82
CA LEU A 2 -5.72 -29.18 14.77
C LEU A 2 -5.33 -30.49 14.05
N ASP A 3 -6.08 -31.56 14.29
CA ASP A 3 -5.81 -32.89 13.75
C ASP A 3 -5.81 -32.95 12.21
N ASN A 4 -6.44 -31.96 11.55
CA ASN A 4 -6.45 -31.80 10.10
C ASN A 4 -5.28 -30.94 9.55
N GLY A 5 -4.29 -30.62 10.38
CA GLY A 5 -3.12 -29.84 9.98
C GLY A 5 -3.32 -28.32 9.97
N LEU A 6 -4.52 -27.81 10.28
CA LEU A 6 -4.76 -26.38 10.42
C LEU A 6 -4.04 -25.82 11.66
N GLN A 7 -3.41 -24.66 11.49
CA GLN A 7 -2.75 -23.96 12.57
C GLN A 7 -3.71 -22.96 13.19
N VAL A 8 -3.88 -23.05 14.52
CA VAL A 8 -4.66 -22.10 15.31
C VAL A 8 -3.66 -21.18 16.01
N ARG A 9 -3.86 -19.88 15.84
CA ARG A 9 -3.11 -18.82 16.54
C ARG A 9 -4.08 -18.08 17.43
N MET A 10 -3.71 -17.92 18.69
CA MET A 10 -4.49 -17.21 19.69
C MET A 10 -3.60 -16.15 20.31
N VAL A 11 -4.07 -14.90 20.28
CA VAL A 11 -3.41 -13.76 20.91
C VAL A 11 -4.39 -13.18 21.91
N GLU A 12 -3.98 -13.08 23.17
CA GLU A 12 -4.79 -12.50 24.24
C GLU A 12 -4.63 -10.98 24.23
N MET A 13 -5.75 -10.26 24.19
CA MET A 13 -5.77 -8.79 24.20
C MET A 13 -6.71 -8.28 25.30
N PRO A 14 -6.20 -8.08 26.54
CA PRO A 14 -7.01 -7.71 27.70
C PRO A 14 -7.75 -6.37 27.59
N THR A 15 -7.39 -5.55 26.59
CA THR A 15 -7.96 -4.22 26.34
C THR A 15 -9.23 -4.25 25.49
N ALA A 16 -9.64 -5.40 24.94
CA ALA A 16 -10.81 -5.53 24.07
C ALA A 16 -11.78 -6.62 24.58
N PRO A 17 -13.07 -6.29 24.88
CA PRO A 17 -14.01 -7.24 25.47
C PRO A 17 -14.73 -8.13 24.45
N LEU A 18 -14.16 -8.37 23.26
CA LEU A 18 -14.78 -9.26 22.26
C LEU A 18 -13.76 -10.13 21.51
N VAL A 19 -14.22 -11.21 20.90
CA VAL A 19 -13.42 -12.20 20.14
C VAL A 19 -13.72 -12.07 18.64
N SER A 20 -12.69 -12.15 17.77
CA SER A 20 -12.84 -12.24 16.32
C SER A 20 -12.12 -13.47 15.77
N VAL A 21 -12.77 -14.16 14.83
CA VAL A 21 -12.33 -15.45 14.29
C VAL A 21 -12.23 -15.35 12.77
N TRP A 22 -11.07 -15.70 12.22
CA TRP A 22 -10.78 -15.68 10.78
C TRP A 22 -10.16 -17.02 10.37
N CYS A 23 -10.59 -17.58 9.24
CA CYS A 23 -10.16 -18.89 8.76
C CYS A 23 -9.59 -18.77 7.34
N TRP A 24 -8.40 -19.33 7.11
CA TRP A 24 -7.66 -19.21 5.85
C TRP A 24 -7.19 -20.58 5.37
N TYR A 25 -7.26 -20.78 4.06
CA TYR A 25 -6.77 -21.96 3.36
C TYR A 25 -5.47 -21.61 2.63
N ARG A 26 -4.48 -22.50 2.69
CA ARG A 26 -3.18 -22.33 2.02
C ARG A 26 -3.35 -22.63 0.52
N VAL A 27 -3.54 -21.58 -0.28
CA VAL A 27 -3.62 -21.64 -1.73
C VAL A 27 -2.78 -20.50 -2.32
N GLY A 28 -1.87 -20.80 -3.26
CA GLY A 28 -1.01 -19.81 -3.92
C GLY A 28 0.36 -20.39 -4.32
N SER A 29 1.22 -19.56 -4.92
CA SER A 29 2.55 -19.96 -5.43
C SER A 29 3.49 -20.56 -4.37
N LYS A 30 3.24 -20.28 -3.09
CA LYS A 30 3.87 -20.91 -1.92
C LYS A 30 3.61 -22.43 -1.83
N ASP A 31 2.56 -22.92 -2.47
CA ASP A 31 2.11 -24.31 -2.47
C ASP A 31 2.36 -25.02 -3.82
N GLU A 32 3.24 -24.47 -4.67
CA GLU A 32 3.65 -25.08 -5.95
C GLU A 32 4.44 -26.39 -5.77
N ARG A 33 4.54 -27.19 -6.84
CA ARG A 33 5.15 -28.53 -6.80
C ARG A 33 6.68 -28.47 -6.66
N PRO A 34 7.29 -29.43 -5.94
CA PRO A 34 8.75 -29.54 -5.84
C PRO A 34 9.40 -29.59 -7.23
N GLY A 35 10.33 -28.66 -7.49
CA GLY A 35 11.06 -28.53 -8.77
C GLY A 35 10.69 -27.30 -9.60
N GLN A 36 9.61 -26.59 -9.27
CA GLN A 36 9.23 -25.33 -9.92
C GLN A 36 8.91 -24.19 -8.92
N THR A 37 9.00 -24.46 -7.62
CA THR A 37 8.72 -23.51 -6.54
C THR A 37 9.78 -22.41 -6.43
N GLY A 38 9.34 -21.16 -6.42
CA GLY A 38 10.10 -20.02 -5.88
C GLY A 38 10.94 -19.22 -6.87
N VAL A 39 10.92 -19.49 -8.17
CA VAL A 39 11.72 -18.72 -9.15
C VAL A 39 11.27 -17.24 -9.20
N SER A 40 9.96 -16.99 -9.19
CA SER A 40 9.41 -15.62 -9.15
C SER A 40 9.61 -14.95 -7.79
N HIS A 41 9.39 -15.69 -6.69
CA HIS A 41 9.52 -15.21 -5.32
C HIS A 41 10.98 -14.93 -4.92
N TRP A 42 11.94 -15.69 -5.46
CA TRP A 42 13.38 -15.49 -5.18
C TRP A 42 13.94 -14.28 -5.94
N VAL A 43 13.50 -14.05 -7.19
CA VAL A 43 13.80 -12.82 -7.94
C VAL A 43 13.17 -11.60 -7.25
N GLU A 44 11.95 -11.73 -6.75
CA GLU A 44 11.25 -10.67 -6.01
C GLU A 44 11.93 -10.36 -4.66
N HIS A 45 12.32 -11.37 -3.88
CA HIS A 45 13.06 -11.14 -2.64
C HIS A 45 14.48 -10.59 -2.84
N MET A 46 15.14 -10.90 -3.96
CA MET A 46 16.42 -10.25 -4.32
C MET A 46 16.23 -8.78 -4.75
N ASN A 47 15.09 -8.42 -5.33
CA ASN A 47 14.79 -7.03 -5.70
C ASN A 47 14.23 -6.17 -4.54
N PHE A 48 13.58 -6.76 -3.52
CA PHE A 48 12.69 -5.99 -2.63
C PHE A 48 12.91 -6.11 -1.11
N LYS A 49 14.01 -6.71 -0.63
CA LYS A 49 14.34 -6.68 0.82
C LYS A 49 14.77 -5.28 1.26
N GLY A 50 13.80 -4.48 1.70
CA GLY A 50 13.97 -3.10 2.20
C GLY A 50 13.07 -2.06 1.51
N THR A 51 12.35 -2.45 0.45
CA THR A 51 11.70 -1.49 -0.47
C THR A 51 10.21 -1.28 -0.23
N PHE A 52 9.47 -2.26 0.34
CA PHE A 52 8.01 -2.12 0.49
C PHE A 52 7.62 -0.85 1.24
N TYR A 53 8.31 -0.51 2.33
CA TYR A 53 8.01 0.70 3.10
C TYR A 53 8.28 1.98 2.30
N ALA A 54 9.30 1.98 1.44
CA ALA A 54 9.54 3.09 0.52
C ALA A 54 8.39 3.25 -0.49
N TYR A 55 7.90 2.14 -1.07
CA TYR A 55 6.72 2.14 -1.93
C TYR A 55 5.44 2.56 -1.20
N TRP A 56 5.27 2.15 0.05
CA TRP A 56 4.12 2.53 0.86
C TRP A 56 4.13 4.02 1.21
N VAL A 57 5.28 4.56 1.62
CA VAL A 57 5.48 6.00 1.86
C VAL A 57 5.28 6.79 0.58
N MET A 58 5.87 6.35 -0.55
CA MET A 58 5.66 6.94 -1.87
C MET A 58 4.18 7.00 -2.24
N ASN A 59 3.44 5.89 -2.12
CA ASN A 59 2.02 5.85 -2.42
C ASN A 59 1.22 6.77 -1.48
N ASN A 60 1.63 6.91 -0.22
CA ASN A 60 1.01 7.83 0.72
C ASN A 60 1.19 9.30 0.29
N VAL A 61 2.39 9.68 -0.16
CA VAL A 61 2.66 11.01 -0.73
C VAL A 61 1.83 11.24 -2.00
N LEU A 62 1.76 10.23 -2.89
CA LEU A 62 1.05 10.35 -4.16
C LEU A 62 -0.46 10.57 -3.96
N GLY A 63 -1.10 9.75 -3.13
CA GLY A 63 -2.55 9.86 -2.96
C GLY A 63 -3.24 8.78 -2.13
N GLN A 64 -2.53 7.96 -1.35
CA GLN A 64 -3.17 6.87 -0.57
C GLN A 64 -4.30 7.37 0.33
N TYR A 65 -4.12 8.55 0.92
CA TYR A 65 -5.11 9.17 1.77
C TYR A 65 -5.83 10.31 1.08
N GLY A 66 -6.56 9.99 0.00
CA GLY A 66 -7.44 10.89 -0.73
C GLY A 66 -6.95 12.35 -0.74
N ILE A 67 -7.56 13.16 0.14
CA ILE A 67 -7.37 14.61 0.30
C ILE A 67 -5.91 15.06 0.55
N GLY A 68 -5.09 14.29 1.29
CA GLY A 68 -3.78 14.78 1.78
C GLY A 68 -2.60 14.64 0.80
N GLY A 69 -2.69 13.72 -0.15
CA GLY A 69 -1.62 13.45 -1.13
C GLY A 69 -1.66 14.40 -2.32
N ARG A 70 -0.63 14.34 -3.18
CA ARG A 70 -0.50 15.19 -4.38
C ARG A 70 -1.75 15.17 -5.25
N LEU A 71 -2.29 13.98 -5.53
CA LEU A 71 -3.49 13.80 -6.38
C LEU A 71 -4.73 14.49 -5.80
N GLY A 72 -5.00 14.31 -4.51
CA GLY A 72 -6.13 14.95 -3.84
C GLY A 72 -6.00 16.47 -3.81
N ARG A 73 -4.81 16.97 -3.45
CA ARG A 73 -4.53 18.42 -3.42
C ARG A 73 -4.66 19.05 -4.81
N SER A 74 -4.12 18.40 -5.84
CA SER A 74 -4.11 18.91 -7.20
C SER A 74 -5.49 18.90 -7.85
N ILE A 75 -6.22 17.78 -7.78
CA ILE A 75 -7.44 17.55 -8.56
C ILE A 75 -8.69 17.97 -7.79
N ARG A 76 -8.75 17.66 -6.49
CA ARG A 76 -9.92 17.97 -5.64
C ARG A 76 -9.83 19.35 -5.02
N GLU A 77 -8.71 19.71 -4.39
CA GLU A 77 -8.63 20.98 -3.65
C GLU A 77 -8.37 22.19 -4.55
N ARG A 78 -7.32 22.13 -5.38
CA ARG A 78 -6.91 23.27 -6.23
C ARG A 78 -7.83 23.47 -7.43
N GLN A 79 -8.27 22.39 -8.06
CA GLN A 79 -9.04 22.45 -9.31
C GLN A 79 -10.55 22.21 -9.15
N GLY A 80 -11.00 21.67 -8.00
CA GLY A 80 -12.41 21.43 -7.73
C GLY A 80 -13.09 20.42 -8.67
N MET A 81 -12.33 19.61 -9.41
CA MET A 81 -12.89 18.74 -10.47
C MET A 81 -13.43 17.41 -9.92
N ALA A 82 -12.84 16.91 -8.83
CA ALA A 82 -13.11 15.59 -8.32
C ALA A 82 -13.74 15.59 -6.93
N TYR A 83 -14.72 14.70 -6.73
CA TYR A 83 -15.20 14.37 -5.40
C TYR A 83 -14.15 13.56 -4.62
N CYS A 84 -13.48 12.63 -5.31
CA CYS A 84 -12.35 11.86 -4.80
C CYS A 84 -11.25 11.74 -5.86
N ALA A 85 -10.00 11.83 -5.43
CA ALA A 85 -8.81 11.53 -6.22
C ALA A 85 -7.77 10.92 -5.28
N GLY A 86 -7.14 9.82 -5.69
CA GLY A 86 -6.15 9.13 -4.87
C GLY A 86 -5.55 7.92 -5.55
N SER A 87 -4.60 7.30 -4.85
CA SER A 87 -3.85 6.14 -5.35
C SER A 87 -3.94 4.96 -4.39
N MET A 88 -3.79 3.75 -4.91
CA MET A 88 -3.77 2.53 -4.12
C MET A 88 -2.64 1.63 -4.60
N PHE A 89 -1.88 1.14 -3.63
CA PHE A 89 -0.83 0.16 -3.81
C PHE A 89 -1.12 -1.01 -2.87
N GLU A 90 -1.21 -2.21 -3.42
CA GLU A 90 -1.47 -3.43 -2.64
C GLU A 90 -0.23 -4.31 -2.65
N ALA A 91 0.20 -4.73 -1.46
CA ALA A 91 1.27 -5.70 -1.34
C ALA A 91 0.76 -7.06 -1.80
N GLY A 92 1.43 -7.68 -2.76
CA GLY A 92 1.14 -9.03 -3.24
C GLY A 92 2.36 -9.93 -3.16
N HIS A 93 2.13 -11.24 -3.32
CA HIS A 93 3.20 -12.21 -3.65
C HIS A 93 3.62 -12.14 -5.13
N ILE A 94 2.99 -11.22 -5.88
CA ILE A 94 3.26 -10.89 -7.27
C ILE A 94 3.10 -9.38 -7.36
N ALA A 95 3.89 -8.72 -8.21
CA ALA A 95 3.74 -7.31 -8.52
C ALA A 95 2.29 -6.98 -8.93
N GLY A 96 1.63 -6.16 -8.12
CA GLY A 96 0.30 -5.60 -8.41
C GLY A 96 0.42 -4.22 -9.07
N PRO A 97 -0.63 -3.76 -9.78
CA PRO A 97 -0.63 -2.43 -10.36
C PRO A 97 -0.71 -1.37 -9.26
N LEU A 98 -0.03 -0.24 -9.48
CA LEU A 98 -0.41 1.00 -8.82
C LEU A 98 -1.70 1.49 -9.47
N LEU A 99 -2.76 1.61 -8.68
CA LEU A 99 -4.04 2.14 -9.14
C LEU A 99 -4.10 3.64 -8.83
N VAL A 100 -4.47 4.46 -9.80
CA VAL A 100 -4.94 5.83 -9.56
C VAL A 100 -6.42 5.90 -9.90
N ARG A 101 -7.21 6.50 -9.00
CA ARG A 101 -8.66 6.66 -9.19
C ARG A 101 -9.05 8.10 -8.93
N ALA A 102 -9.85 8.65 -9.83
CA ALA A 102 -10.56 9.91 -9.63
C ALA A 102 -12.02 9.78 -10.05
N GLY A 103 -12.92 10.42 -9.30
CA GLY A 103 -14.33 10.56 -9.66
C GLY A 103 -14.61 12.01 -10.05
N VAL A 104 -14.83 12.27 -11.34
CA VAL A 104 -15.02 13.61 -11.92
C VAL A 104 -16.31 13.70 -12.75
N ASN A 105 -16.77 14.92 -13.02
CA ASN A 105 -17.80 15.16 -14.03
C ASN A 105 -17.28 14.80 -15.44
N ALA A 106 -18.15 14.33 -16.34
CA ALA A 106 -17.82 13.97 -17.72
C ALA A 106 -17.06 15.08 -18.47
N ASP A 107 -17.42 16.35 -18.23
CA ASP A 107 -16.79 17.52 -18.87
C ASP A 107 -15.32 17.75 -18.41
N ASN A 108 -14.88 17.06 -17.35
CA ASN A 108 -13.55 17.24 -16.75
C ASN A 108 -12.65 16.00 -16.91
N VAL A 109 -13.06 14.98 -17.66
CA VAL A 109 -12.30 13.72 -17.79
C VAL A 109 -10.88 13.97 -18.31
N ASP A 110 -10.74 14.65 -19.44
CA ASP A 110 -9.43 14.91 -20.06
C ASP A 110 -8.52 15.73 -19.13
N ARG A 111 -9.06 16.80 -18.53
CA ARG A 111 -8.33 17.64 -17.57
C ARG A 111 -7.87 16.87 -16.32
N ALA A 112 -8.67 15.89 -15.89
CA ALA A 112 -8.32 15.05 -14.75
C ALA A 112 -7.21 14.06 -15.12
N LEU A 113 -7.24 13.49 -16.33
CA LEU A 113 -6.18 12.62 -16.85
C LEU A 113 -4.86 13.39 -16.96
N ASP A 114 -4.87 14.59 -17.55
CA ASP A 114 -3.69 15.45 -17.66
C ASP A 114 -3.10 15.78 -16.28
N SER A 115 -3.96 16.05 -15.29
CA SER A 115 -3.53 16.32 -13.92
C SER A 115 -2.92 15.07 -13.26
N ILE A 116 -3.51 13.89 -13.47
CA ILE A 116 -2.95 12.63 -12.95
C ILE A 116 -1.57 12.37 -13.57
N GLU A 117 -1.46 12.48 -14.89
CA GLU A 117 -0.22 12.24 -15.62
C GLU A 117 0.88 13.21 -15.16
N THR A 118 0.54 14.49 -15.00
CA THR A 118 1.46 15.52 -14.49
C THR A 118 2.00 15.15 -13.11
N GLU A 119 1.12 14.85 -12.13
CA GLU A 119 1.56 14.56 -10.76
C GLU A 119 2.39 13.26 -10.68
N VAL A 120 2.03 12.24 -11.48
CA VAL A 120 2.79 10.99 -11.58
C VAL A 120 4.15 11.23 -12.22
N ALA A 121 4.22 11.98 -13.32
CA ALA A 121 5.46 12.29 -14.03
C ALA A 121 6.39 13.17 -13.18
N ASP A 122 5.86 14.18 -12.49
CA ASP A 122 6.63 15.03 -11.59
C ASP A 122 7.19 14.22 -10.41
N MET A 123 6.41 13.32 -9.82
CA MET A 123 6.92 12.44 -8.77
C MET A 123 7.99 11.46 -9.28
N ALA A 124 7.82 10.92 -10.49
CA ALA A 124 8.81 10.02 -11.10
C ALA A 124 10.13 10.74 -11.40
N ARG A 125 10.06 11.99 -11.85
CA ARG A 125 11.21 12.82 -12.24
C ARG A 125 11.93 13.41 -11.04
N ASP A 126 11.18 14.09 -10.18
CA ASP A 126 11.73 14.98 -9.15
C ASP A 126 11.66 14.35 -7.73
N GLY A 127 10.92 13.25 -7.58
CA GLY A 127 10.71 12.60 -6.29
C GLY A 127 9.74 13.37 -5.38
N ALA A 128 9.73 12.98 -4.09
CA ALA A 128 8.99 13.63 -3.03
C ALA A 128 9.89 14.62 -2.26
N THR A 129 9.32 15.68 -1.71
CA THR A 129 10.07 16.59 -0.82
C THR A 129 10.24 15.98 0.57
N ASP A 130 11.22 16.50 1.34
CA ASP A 130 11.43 16.10 2.74
C ASP A 130 10.17 16.28 3.59
N ASP A 131 9.44 17.37 3.38
CA ASP A 131 8.20 17.67 4.08
C ASP A 131 7.09 16.68 3.72
N GLU A 132 6.96 16.32 2.45
CA GLU A 132 5.99 15.33 2.00
C GLU A 132 6.27 13.96 2.61
N VAL A 133 7.53 13.51 2.58
CA VAL A 133 7.94 12.23 3.18
C VAL A 133 7.72 12.25 4.69
N SER A 134 8.11 13.33 5.37
CA SER A 134 7.92 13.48 6.82
C SER A 134 6.45 13.49 7.21
N ASN A 135 5.59 14.14 6.43
CA ASN A 135 4.14 14.13 6.63
C ASN A 135 3.55 12.74 6.42
N ALA A 136 3.95 12.05 5.35
CA ALA A 136 3.50 10.70 5.06
C ALA A 136 3.88 9.71 6.18
N LYS A 137 5.13 9.75 6.66
CA LYS A 137 5.58 8.91 7.80
C LYS A 137 4.74 9.15 9.05
N ARG A 138 4.58 10.42 9.47
CA ARG A 138 3.77 10.77 10.64
C ARG A 138 2.33 10.28 10.51
N TYR A 139 1.75 10.43 9.32
CA TYR A 139 0.40 9.94 9.04
C TYR A 139 0.34 8.41 9.17
N LEU A 140 1.24 7.69 8.51
CA LEU A 140 1.27 6.23 8.49
C LEU A 140 1.46 5.66 9.89
N VAL A 141 2.46 6.15 10.64
CA VAL A 141 2.70 5.74 12.03
C VAL A 141 1.49 6.06 12.91
N GLY A 142 0.92 7.26 12.80
CA GLY A 142 -0.28 7.66 13.54
C GLY A 142 -1.56 6.90 13.16
N SER A 143 -1.57 6.20 12.03
CA SER A 143 -2.71 5.38 11.59
C SER A 143 -2.71 3.98 12.19
N ILE A 144 -1.56 3.48 12.68
CA ILE A 144 -1.41 2.11 13.19
C ILE A 144 -2.30 1.86 14.41
N PRO A 145 -2.33 2.71 15.46
CA PRO A 145 -3.20 2.44 16.60
C PRO A 145 -4.68 2.35 16.19
N ARG A 146 -5.11 3.27 15.30
CA ARG A 146 -6.48 3.30 14.78
C ARG A 146 -6.83 2.05 13.98
N SER A 147 -5.88 1.49 13.22
CA SER A 147 -6.12 0.25 12.47
C SER A 147 -6.26 -0.97 13.39
N LEU A 148 -5.80 -0.87 14.64
CA LEU A 148 -5.83 -1.93 15.65
C LEU A 148 -6.91 -1.70 16.75
N GLU A 149 -7.76 -0.67 16.62
CA GLU A 149 -8.83 -0.38 17.60
C GLU A 149 -10.01 -1.35 17.54
N THR A 150 -10.16 -2.10 16.44
CA THR A 150 -11.26 -3.05 16.25
C THR A 150 -10.73 -4.46 16.11
N ASN A 151 -11.51 -5.45 16.57
CA ASN A 151 -11.11 -6.84 16.41
C ASN A 151 -10.93 -7.26 14.95
N ALA A 152 -11.71 -6.69 14.03
CA ALA A 152 -11.54 -6.91 12.60
C ALA A 152 -10.21 -6.32 12.09
N GLY A 153 -9.82 -5.14 12.59
CA GLY A 153 -8.54 -4.51 12.28
C GLY A 153 -7.34 -5.32 12.80
N ILE A 154 -7.40 -5.75 14.06
CA ILE A 154 -6.41 -6.64 14.68
C ILE A 154 -6.27 -7.93 13.87
N ALA A 155 -7.39 -8.59 13.55
CA ALA A 155 -7.34 -9.84 12.83
C ALA A 155 -6.79 -9.69 11.42
N ARG A 156 -7.15 -8.61 10.70
CA ARG A 156 -6.55 -8.28 9.41
C ARG A 156 -5.04 -8.05 9.52
N PHE A 157 -4.60 -7.35 10.57
CA PHE A 157 -3.17 -7.14 10.80
C PHE A 157 -2.43 -8.46 11.01
N LEU A 158 -2.91 -9.30 11.94
CA LEU A 158 -2.32 -10.61 12.23
C LEU A 158 -2.32 -11.55 11.01
N GLN A 159 -3.35 -11.45 10.19
CA GLN A 159 -3.41 -12.19 8.94
C GLN A 159 -2.33 -11.72 7.95
N THR A 160 -2.16 -10.41 7.75
CA THR A 160 -1.10 -9.87 6.89
C THR A 160 0.27 -10.29 7.40
N THR A 161 0.52 -10.22 8.71
CA THR A 161 1.81 -10.59 9.28
C THR A 161 2.11 -12.08 9.11
N GLU A 162 1.12 -12.97 9.27
CA GLU A 162 1.30 -14.41 9.00
C GLU A 162 1.48 -14.69 7.50
N GLN A 163 0.70 -14.03 6.64
CA GLN A 163 0.76 -14.21 5.18
C GLN A 163 2.15 -13.89 4.63
N PHE A 164 2.74 -12.78 5.08
CA PHE A 164 4.04 -12.30 4.63
C PHE A 164 5.21 -12.70 5.56
N GLY A 165 4.94 -13.46 6.63
CA GLY A 165 5.97 -13.92 7.57
C GLY A 165 6.68 -12.80 8.34
N LEU A 166 5.96 -11.73 8.68
CA LEU A 166 6.49 -10.49 9.27
C LEU A 166 6.70 -10.55 10.79
N GLY A 167 6.20 -11.61 11.44
CA GLY A 167 6.22 -11.75 12.90
C GLY A 167 4.96 -11.19 13.59
N LEU A 168 4.61 -11.75 14.74
CA LEU A 168 3.43 -11.34 15.51
C LEU A 168 3.63 -10.02 16.28
N ASP A 169 4.88 -9.59 16.43
CA ASP A 169 5.31 -8.33 17.04
C ASP A 169 5.53 -7.22 16.01
N HIS A 170 5.11 -7.44 14.76
CA HIS A 170 5.32 -6.50 13.67
C HIS A 170 4.71 -5.12 13.95
N ASP A 171 3.64 -5.04 14.73
CA ASP A 171 2.98 -3.79 15.13
C ASP A 171 3.95 -2.87 15.89
N ARG A 172 4.86 -3.46 16.66
CA ARG A 172 5.89 -2.74 17.44
C ARG A 172 7.07 -2.32 16.58
N ALA A 173 7.43 -3.12 15.59
CA ALA A 173 8.53 -2.84 14.66
C ALA A 173 8.15 -1.83 13.58
N LEU A 174 6.88 -1.83 13.15
CA LEU A 174 6.37 -1.07 12.01
C LEU A 174 6.68 0.45 12.08
N PRO A 175 6.54 1.14 13.22
CA PRO A 175 6.94 2.55 13.32
C PRO A 175 8.40 2.79 12.95
N GLY A 176 9.32 1.99 13.50
CA GLY A 176 10.75 2.11 13.21
C GLY A 176 11.09 1.78 11.75
N LEU A 177 10.37 0.83 11.14
CA LEU A 177 10.53 0.48 9.72
C LEU A 177 10.08 1.60 8.78
N VAL A 178 8.99 2.29 9.11
CA VAL A 178 8.50 3.45 8.37
C VAL A 178 9.41 4.67 8.57
N ASP A 179 9.86 4.91 9.80
CA ASP A 179 10.75 6.03 10.12
C ASP A 179 12.12 5.91 9.43
N ALA A 180 12.63 4.69 9.25
CA ALA A 180 13.90 4.41 8.59
C ALA A 180 13.90 4.70 7.06
N VAL A 181 12.73 4.90 6.44
CA VAL A 181 12.64 5.15 4.98
C VAL A 181 13.25 6.51 4.62
N SER A 182 14.30 6.58 3.81
CA SER A 182 14.87 7.86 3.40
C SER A 182 14.08 8.49 2.24
N VAL A 183 14.28 9.80 2.00
CA VAL A 183 13.66 10.49 0.84
C VAL A 183 14.20 9.94 -0.47
N GLU A 184 15.48 9.57 -0.51
CA GLU A 184 16.11 8.92 -1.66
C GLU A 184 15.45 7.58 -1.96
N ALA A 185 15.14 6.78 -0.92
CA ALA A 185 14.44 5.51 -1.10
C ALA A 185 13.03 5.70 -1.68
N VAL A 186 12.33 6.76 -1.28
CA VAL A 186 11.02 7.13 -1.86
C VAL A 186 11.17 7.57 -3.32
N ALA A 187 12.21 8.35 -3.62
CA ALA A 187 12.50 8.79 -4.99
C ALA A 187 12.90 7.61 -5.90
N ASP A 188 13.67 6.66 -5.38
CA ASP A 188 14.00 5.42 -6.09
C ASP A 188 12.76 4.56 -6.35
N ALA A 189 11.87 4.42 -5.37
CA ALA A 189 10.59 3.74 -5.53
C ALA A 189 9.74 4.40 -6.62
N ALA A 190 9.62 5.72 -6.61
CA ALA A 190 8.91 6.48 -7.64
C ALA A 190 9.53 6.26 -9.02
N ARG A 191 10.86 6.39 -9.11
CA ARG A 191 11.63 6.12 -10.32
C ARG A 191 11.56 4.69 -10.78
N GLN A 192 11.18 3.69 -10.00
CA GLN A 192 11.07 2.30 -10.46
C GLN A 192 9.66 1.95 -10.93
N THR A 193 8.64 2.53 -10.29
CA THR A 193 7.24 2.13 -10.50
C THR A 193 6.42 3.11 -11.33
N LEU A 194 6.68 4.41 -11.22
CA LEU A 194 5.92 5.43 -11.95
C LEU A 194 6.45 5.53 -13.38
N ARG A 195 5.75 4.84 -14.30
CA ARG A 195 6.04 4.77 -15.74
C ARG A 195 4.81 5.21 -16.51
N PRO A 196 4.59 6.53 -16.71
CA PRO A 196 3.42 7.05 -17.41
C PRO A 196 3.16 6.36 -18.76
N GLU A 197 4.23 6.03 -19.48
CA GLU A 197 4.20 5.37 -20.79
C GLU A 197 3.70 3.92 -20.78
N GLN A 198 3.60 3.30 -19.60
CA GLN A 198 3.09 1.93 -19.43
C GLN A 198 1.68 1.89 -18.80
N THR A 199 1.00 3.03 -18.75
CA THR A 199 -0.30 3.15 -18.07
C THR A 199 -1.44 2.60 -18.93
N ALA A 200 -2.26 1.72 -18.34
CA ALA A 200 -3.56 1.37 -18.90
C ALA A 200 -4.64 2.26 -18.27
N ILE A 201 -5.42 2.95 -19.10
CA ILE A 201 -6.48 3.87 -18.65
C ILE A 201 -7.84 3.24 -18.95
N VAL A 202 -8.71 3.20 -17.93
CA VAL A 202 -10.10 2.75 -18.05
C VAL A 202 -11.02 3.85 -17.57
N ILE A 203 -11.95 4.27 -18.43
CA ILE A 203 -12.93 5.32 -18.15
C ILE A 203 -14.32 4.69 -18.24
N ALA A 204 -15.14 4.90 -17.21
CA ALA A 204 -16.53 4.48 -17.18
C ALA A 204 -17.39 5.67 -16.78
N GLY A 205 -18.27 6.10 -17.70
CA GLY A 205 -19.14 7.26 -17.57
C GLY A 205 -20.31 7.19 -18.55
N PRO A 206 -21.27 8.13 -18.47
CA PRO A 206 -22.40 8.24 -19.40
C PRO A 206 -21.97 8.50 -20.85
#